data_AF-A0AAF0EE43-F1
#
_entry.id   AF-A0AAF0EE43-F1
#
_cell.length_a   1.000
_cell.length_b   1.000
_cell.length_c   1.000
_cell.angle_alpha   90.00
_cell.angle_beta   90.00
_cell.angle_gamma   90.00
#
_symmetry.space_group_name_H-M   'P 1'
#
loop_
_entity.id
_entity.type
_entity.pdbx_description
1 polymer ?
#
loop_
_entity_poly.entity_id
_entity_poly.type
_entity_poly.pdbx_seq_one_letter_code
_entity_poly.pdbx_strand_id
1 'polypeptide(L)'
;MVYHSKSTNVVHVLDYHLASAQYDKSSLVSFECEIRTTLDKCTYLQLMAVTQNGPITMIIDSLDAMLDATQCSVREAYTFLPRILNLMPRYSRLVVGVDSDPSASASALAAALHSPQTWASHDPVHDALPGPPWSHATVWVRVHPPALLQHIHKTYGLVPPSSNEATRRASFEEAGQPLSTDASASPSAPDMRFWTVLHNCTRRGPLGLLDAPSSTGWWGSMAQPLCLHSADLLDREEARCSQPVVSWASLQGEARSYVFLEIHASLSSGKKLSELTLCAFDASKRLRIKSLDTTEEVIALPDSQHSSMVQQLPFNLQETAQQRERRDQVPLPYAYQLQNQSTFPTASAWRGSTGQTSIFFEPEREDDEDEEDPDDDLDL
;
A
#
# COMPACT_ATOMS: atom_id res chain seq x y z
N MET A 1 18.93 23.30 4.09
CA MET A 1 20.13 22.58 4.52
C MET A 1 20.01 21.17 4.01
N VAL A 2 20.48 20.99 2.78
CA VAL A 2 20.61 19.68 2.16
C VAL A 2 21.84 18.98 2.76
N TYR A 3 21.63 17.82 3.37
CA TYR A 3 22.70 16.99 3.96
C TYR A 3 23.02 15.84 3.03
N HIS A 4 24.29 15.71 2.63
CA HIS A 4 24.75 14.55 1.88
C HIS A 4 25.46 13.55 2.78
N SER A 5 24.94 12.32 2.85
CA SER A 5 25.60 11.19 3.51
C SER A 5 26.52 10.48 2.53
N LYS A 6 27.84 10.62 2.74
CA LYS A 6 28.86 9.98 1.91
C LYS A 6 28.85 8.45 1.99
N SER A 7 28.33 7.85 3.06
CA SER A 7 28.35 6.40 3.26
C SER A 7 27.24 5.66 2.50
N THR A 8 26.19 6.37 2.06
CA THR A 8 24.97 5.75 1.52
C THR A 8 24.50 6.32 0.19
N ASN A 9 25.20 7.29 -0.41
CA ASN A 9 24.73 8.06 -1.59
C ASN A 9 23.32 8.66 -1.36
N VAL A 10 23.00 9.04 -0.12
CA VAL A 10 21.71 9.63 0.24
C VAL A 10 21.88 11.14 0.39
N VAL A 11 21.02 11.88 -0.31
CA VAL A 11 20.87 13.34 -0.20
C VAL A 11 19.61 13.59 0.61
N HIS A 12 19.77 13.93 1.88
CA HIS A 12 18.65 14.30 2.74
C HIS A 12 18.32 15.79 2.52
N VAL A 13 17.08 16.10 2.19
CA VAL A 13 16.59 17.48 2.09
C VAL A 13 15.67 17.74 3.29
N LEU A 14 16.26 18.30 4.35
CA LEU A 14 15.65 18.97 5.51
C LEU A 14 14.48 18.29 6.26
N ASP A 15 14.65 18.24 7.58
CA ASP A 15 13.57 18.12 8.57
C ASP A 15 12.82 19.46 8.66
N TYR A 16 11.74 19.60 7.89
CA TYR A 16 10.92 20.80 7.90
C TYR A 16 10.11 20.97 9.20
N HIS A 17 9.93 19.92 10.01
CA HIS A 17 9.26 20.04 11.30
C HIS A 17 10.13 20.80 12.32
N LEU A 18 11.46 20.66 12.23
CA LEU A 18 12.42 21.42 13.06
C LEU A 18 12.80 22.80 12.48
N ALA A 19 12.68 22.98 11.16
CA ALA A 19 13.22 24.15 10.46
C ALA A 19 12.19 25.23 10.06
N SER A 20 10.91 25.08 10.43
CA SER A 20 9.83 26.01 10.03
C SER A 20 10.10 27.48 10.40
N ALA A 21 10.92 27.74 11.43
CA ALA A 21 11.30 29.11 11.82
C ALA A 21 12.42 29.75 10.99
N GLN A 22 13.21 28.98 10.22
CA GLN A 22 14.36 29.49 9.45
C GLN A 22 14.07 29.73 7.96
N TYR A 23 12.99 29.17 7.42
CA TYR A 23 12.68 29.17 5.98
C TYR A 23 11.49 30.06 5.58
N ASP A 24 11.05 30.93 6.47
CA ASP A 24 9.97 31.89 6.18
C ASP A 24 10.32 32.70 4.92
N LYS A 25 9.59 32.43 3.81
CA LYS A 25 9.67 33.09 2.48
C LYS A 25 10.77 32.66 1.52
N SER A 26 11.37 31.48 1.68
CA SER A 26 12.23 30.92 0.63
C SER A 26 11.41 30.41 -0.56
N SER A 27 11.76 30.79 -1.80
CA SER A 27 11.05 30.35 -3.01
C SER A 27 11.48 28.94 -3.45
N LEU A 28 10.59 28.21 -4.13
CA LEU A 28 10.91 26.90 -4.73
C LEU A 28 12.14 26.95 -5.66
N VAL A 29 12.36 28.07 -6.34
CA VAL A 29 13.52 28.26 -7.23
C VAL A 29 14.83 28.28 -6.43
N SER A 30 14.82 28.91 -5.24
CA SER A 30 15.98 28.89 -4.35
C SER A 30 16.30 27.47 -3.89
N PHE A 31 15.26 26.69 -3.56
CA PHE A 31 15.42 25.28 -3.19
C PHE A 31 15.95 24.43 -4.35
N GLU A 32 15.40 24.61 -5.55
CA GLU A 32 15.88 23.92 -6.75
C GLU A 32 17.37 24.19 -7.01
N CYS A 33 17.81 25.45 -6.81
CA CYS A 33 19.22 25.84 -6.94
C CYS A 33 20.11 25.19 -5.86
N GLU A 34 19.66 25.14 -4.59
CA GLU A 34 20.40 24.46 -3.50
C GLU A 34 20.53 22.96 -3.77
N ILE A 35 19.45 22.32 -4.23
CA ILE A 35 19.42 20.91 -4.60
C ILE A 35 20.39 20.65 -5.76
N ARG A 36 20.31 21.44 -6.83
CA ARG A 36 21.20 21.31 -7.99
C ARG A 36 22.67 21.48 -7.60
N THR A 37 22.98 22.52 -6.83
CA THR A 37 24.34 22.76 -6.33
C THR A 37 24.85 21.59 -5.49
N THR A 38 23.97 20.94 -4.72
CA THR A 38 24.33 19.79 -3.90
C THR A 38 24.54 18.54 -4.74
N LEU A 39 23.66 18.27 -5.71
CA LEU A 39 23.80 17.18 -6.66
C LEU A 39 25.10 17.33 -7.47
N ASP A 40 25.39 18.52 -7.99
CA ASP A 40 26.63 18.82 -8.72
C ASP A 40 27.88 18.54 -7.87
N LYS A 41 27.85 18.92 -6.59
CA LYS A 41 28.94 18.59 -5.64
C LYS A 41 29.06 17.08 -5.42
N CYS A 42 27.94 16.36 -5.33
CA CYS A 42 27.94 14.90 -5.17
C CYS A 42 28.53 14.21 -6.41
N THR A 43 28.10 14.63 -7.60
CA THR A 43 28.64 14.12 -8.87
C THR A 43 30.12 14.43 -9.03
N TYR A 44 30.56 15.64 -8.68
CA TYR A 44 31.98 16.01 -8.72
C TYR A 44 32.82 15.14 -7.77
N LEU A 45 32.35 14.89 -6.55
CA LEU A 45 33.03 14.01 -5.60
C LEU A 45 33.07 12.55 -6.08
N GLN A 46 32.00 12.05 -6.72
CA GLN A 46 31.95 10.70 -7.30
C GLN A 46 32.95 10.57 -8.48
N LEU A 47 33.02 11.57 -9.35
CA LEU A 47 34.00 11.63 -10.45
C LEU A 47 35.45 11.61 -9.94
N MET A 48 35.74 12.33 -8.85
CA MET A 48 37.06 12.33 -8.21
C MET A 48 37.40 10.99 -7.53
N ALA A 49 36.39 10.24 -7.07
CA ALA A 49 36.55 8.97 -6.39
C ALA A 49 36.64 7.75 -7.33
N VAL A 50 36.67 7.94 -8.66
CA VAL A 50 36.69 6.86 -9.68
C VAL A 50 35.61 5.81 -9.43
N THR A 51 34.45 6.24 -8.94
CA THR A 51 33.27 5.38 -8.77
C THR A 51 32.20 5.88 -9.73
N GLN A 52 31.54 4.94 -10.43
CA GLN A 52 30.44 5.28 -11.34
C GLN A 52 29.36 6.06 -10.57
N ASN A 53 28.70 7.02 -11.25
CA ASN A 53 27.58 7.80 -10.71
C ASN A 53 26.53 6.85 -10.11
N GLY A 54 26.56 6.70 -8.79
CA GLY A 54 25.67 5.81 -8.07
C GLY A 54 24.24 6.37 -8.00
N PRO A 55 23.24 5.51 -7.73
CA PRO A 55 21.89 5.98 -7.48
C PRO A 55 21.87 6.93 -6.28
N ILE A 56 21.12 8.02 -6.39
CA ILE A 56 20.93 8.98 -5.30
C ILE A 56 19.55 8.76 -4.69
N THR A 57 19.46 8.70 -3.37
CA THR A 57 18.15 8.77 -2.69
C THR A 57 17.97 10.17 -2.14
N MET A 58 16.96 10.88 -2.63
CA MET A 58 16.53 12.17 -2.10
C MET A 58 15.36 11.98 -1.16
N ILE A 59 15.39 12.61 0.02
CA ILE A 59 14.31 12.53 1.01
C ILE A 59 13.80 13.94 1.29
N ILE A 60 12.49 14.16 1.16
CA ILE A 60 11.75 15.35 1.59
C ILE A 60 10.87 14.90 2.76
N ASP A 61 11.14 15.37 3.97
CA ASP A 61 10.51 14.81 5.17
C ASP A 61 9.01 15.17 5.30
N SER A 62 8.58 16.36 4.86
CA SER A 62 7.18 16.80 4.88
C SER A 62 6.85 17.76 3.73
N LEU A 63 5.89 17.38 2.86
CA LEU A 63 5.35 18.28 1.84
C LEU A 63 4.56 19.44 2.44
N ASP A 64 3.79 19.19 3.48
CA ASP A 64 2.96 20.20 4.12
C ASP A 64 3.84 21.35 4.62
N ALA A 65 4.90 21.02 5.34
CA ALA A 65 5.83 22.02 5.84
C ALA A 65 6.63 22.71 4.71
N MET A 66 6.87 22.03 3.58
CA MET A 66 7.45 22.65 2.38
C MET A 66 6.48 23.66 1.76
N LEU A 67 5.20 23.31 1.59
CA LEU A 67 4.16 24.21 1.06
C LEU A 67 3.99 25.43 1.97
N ASP A 68 3.93 25.21 3.28
CA ASP A 68 3.77 26.26 4.28
C ASP A 68 4.97 27.23 4.29
N ALA A 69 6.20 26.70 4.22
CA ALA A 69 7.42 27.53 4.22
C ALA A 69 7.61 28.34 2.94
N THR A 70 7.23 27.76 1.79
CA THR A 70 7.41 28.39 0.47
C THR A 70 6.23 29.26 0.05
N GLN A 71 5.06 29.07 0.69
CA GLN A 71 3.78 29.65 0.28
C GLN A 71 3.44 29.41 -1.19
N CYS A 72 3.95 28.31 -1.77
CA CYS A 72 3.72 28.00 -3.17
C CYS A 72 2.37 27.30 -3.37
N SER A 73 1.84 27.42 -4.58
CA SER A 73 0.61 26.71 -4.96
C SER A 73 0.86 25.21 -5.15
N VAL A 74 -0.18 24.39 -4.96
CA VAL A 74 -0.15 22.94 -5.24
C VAL A 74 0.34 22.66 -6.66
N ARG A 75 -0.05 23.49 -7.64
CA ARG A 75 0.39 23.36 -9.03
C ARG A 75 1.89 23.61 -9.18
N GLU A 76 2.45 24.61 -8.52
CA GLU A 76 3.88 24.89 -8.57
C GLU A 76 4.68 23.74 -7.94
N ALA A 77 4.25 23.25 -6.76
CA ALA A 77 4.86 22.09 -6.12
C ALA A 77 4.76 20.82 -7.00
N TYR A 78 3.62 20.60 -7.66
CA TYR A 78 3.42 19.50 -8.60
C TYR A 78 4.37 19.59 -9.80
N THR A 79 4.68 20.79 -10.31
CA THR A 79 5.68 20.95 -11.39
C THR A 79 7.12 20.91 -10.90
N PHE A 80 7.35 21.11 -9.61
CA PHE A 80 8.67 21.13 -8.99
C PHE A 80 9.23 19.72 -8.76
N LEU A 81 8.43 18.79 -8.23
CA LEU A 81 8.87 17.42 -7.94
C LEU A 81 9.40 16.68 -9.19
N PRO A 82 8.74 16.75 -10.37
CA PRO A 82 9.25 16.12 -11.57
C PRO A 82 10.51 16.80 -12.12
N ARG A 83 10.66 18.12 -11.93
CA ARG A 83 11.91 18.83 -12.27
C ARG A 83 13.07 18.31 -11.43
N ILE A 84 12.87 18.07 -10.14
CA ILE A 84 13.88 17.45 -9.28
C ILE A 84 14.22 16.04 -9.74
N LEU A 85 13.22 15.21 -10.04
CA LEU A 85 13.45 13.85 -10.54
C LEU A 85 14.33 13.87 -11.80
N ASN A 86 14.09 14.81 -12.71
CA ASN A 86 14.88 14.98 -13.94
C ASN A 86 16.35 15.38 -13.68
N LEU A 87 16.66 15.98 -12.53
CA LEU A 87 18.04 16.33 -12.13
C LEU A 87 18.80 15.14 -11.55
N MET A 88 18.12 14.07 -11.16
CA MET A 88 18.75 12.94 -10.48
C MET A 88 19.31 11.89 -11.46
N PRO A 89 20.40 11.20 -11.11
CA PRO A 89 21.00 10.16 -11.95
C PRO A 89 20.13 8.90 -12.03
N ARG A 90 20.51 7.96 -12.91
CA ARG A 90 19.80 6.68 -13.09
C ARG A 90 19.61 5.92 -11.78
N TYR A 91 18.44 5.28 -11.64
CA TYR A 91 18.04 4.48 -10.48
C TYR A 91 17.94 5.26 -9.15
N SER A 92 17.92 6.59 -9.24
CA SER A 92 17.67 7.46 -8.08
C SER A 92 16.22 7.36 -7.61
N ARG A 93 16.01 7.74 -6.35
CA ARG A 93 14.72 7.64 -5.66
C ARG A 93 14.40 8.98 -5.02
N LEU A 94 13.16 9.43 -5.16
CA LEU A 94 12.63 10.55 -4.40
C LEU A 94 11.63 10.00 -3.39
N VAL A 95 11.94 10.18 -2.10
CA VAL A 95 11.07 9.81 -0.99
C VAL A 95 10.47 11.08 -0.43
N VAL A 96 9.16 11.09 -0.29
CA VAL A 96 8.42 12.28 0.10
C VAL A 96 7.47 11.91 1.23
N GLY A 97 7.62 12.56 2.38
CA GLY A 97 6.70 12.46 3.50
C GLY A 97 5.50 13.37 3.27
N VAL A 98 4.31 12.84 3.53
CA VAL A 98 3.04 13.53 3.33
C VAL A 98 2.16 13.24 4.54
N ASP A 99 1.50 14.26 5.09
CA ASP A 99 0.43 14.01 6.04
C ASP A 99 -0.76 13.33 5.35
N SER A 100 -1.35 12.36 6.05
CA SER A 100 -2.52 11.63 5.58
C SER A 100 -3.83 12.33 5.90
N ASP A 101 -3.81 13.41 6.69
CA ASP A 101 -4.99 14.20 7.03
C ASP A 101 -5.55 14.89 5.76
N PRO A 102 -6.84 14.69 5.41
CA PRO A 102 -7.45 15.38 4.27
C PRO A 102 -7.45 16.91 4.39
N SER A 103 -7.36 17.44 5.62
CA SER A 103 -7.27 18.88 5.89
C SER A 103 -5.86 19.46 5.74
N ALA A 104 -4.85 18.60 5.56
CA ALA A 104 -3.46 19.03 5.38
C ALA A 104 -3.26 19.81 4.07
N SER A 105 -2.33 20.77 4.06
CA SER A 105 -2.11 21.67 2.91
C SER A 105 -1.66 20.92 1.66
N ALA A 106 -0.97 19.78 1.83
CA ALA A 106 -0.49 18.94 0.75
C ALA A 106 -1.49 17.86 0.30
N SER A 107 -2.69 17.76 0.87
CA SER A 107 -3.62 16.64 0.58
C SER A 107 -4.00 16.53 -0.90
N ALA A 108 -4.27 17.67 -1.56
CA ALA A 108 -4.56 17.73 -2.99
C ALA A 108 -3.33 17.35 -3.85
N LEU A 109 -2.13 17.75 -3.41
CA LEU A 109 -0.87 17.38 -4.07
C LEU A 109 -0.63 15.87 -3.95
N ALA A 110 -0.82 15.31 -2.76
CA ALA A 110 -0.69 13.88 -2.50
C ALA A 110 -1.62 13.06 -3.39
N ALA A 111 -2.89 13.46 -3.47
CA ALA A 111 -3.88 12.85 -4.37
C ALA A 111 -3.43 12.88 -5.83
N ALA A 112 -2.84 13.99 -6.30
CA ALA A 112 -2.30 14.09 -7.65
C ALA A 112 -1.10 13.13 -7.86
N LEU A 113 -0.18 13.04 -6.90
CA LEU A 113 1.01 12.18 -6.98
C LEU A 113 0.68 10.67 -6.96
N HIS A 114 -0.50 10.29 -6.45
CA HIS A 114 -0.98 8.92 -6.50
C HIS A 114 -1.37 8.45 -7.92
N SER A 115 -1.52 9.37 -8.88
CA SER A 115 -1.82 8.99 -10.25
C SER A 115 -0.57 8.45 -10.96
N PRO A 116 -0.58 7.22 -11.50
CA PRO A 116 0.56 6.71 -12.26
C PRO A 116 0.81 7.49 -13.55
N GLN A 117 -0.17 8.26 -14.04
CA GLN A 117 -0.03 9.11 -15.21
C GLN A 117 0.82 10.36 -14.95
N THR A 118 1.01 10.75 -13.69
CA THR A 118 1.83 11.91 -13.30
C THR A 118 3.26 11.84 -13.83
N TRP A 119 3.77 10.62 -14.03
CA TRP A 119 5.18 10.40 -14.39
C TRP A 119 5.37 9.91 -15.83
N ALA A 120 4.29 9.74 -16.59
CA ALA A 120 4.35 9.11 -17.92
C ALA A 120 5.02 9.98 -19.00
N SER A 121 5.14 11.30 -18.77
CA SER A 121 5.69 12.26 -19.74
C SER A 121 7.14 12.69 -19.44
N HIS A 122 7.85 11.98 -18.56
CA HIS A 122 9.18 12.38 -18.10
C HIS A 122 10.29 11.61 -18.84
N ASP A 123 10.95 12.29 -19.77
CA ASP A 123 12.21 11.84 -20.38
C ASP A 123 13.39 12.38 -19.55
N PRO A 124 14.17 11.53 -18.86
CA PRO A 124 15.29 11.99 -18.04
C PRO A 124 16.41 12.56 -18.91
N VAL A 125 16.95 13.72 -18.50
CA VAL A 125 17.99 14.47 -19.25
C VAL A 125 19.32 13.69 -19.39
N HIS A 126 19.54 12.69 -18.54
CA HIS A 126 20.80 11.92 -18.48
C HIS A 126 20.75 10.56 -19.23
N ASP A 127 19.78 10.38 -20.14
CA ASP A 127 19.50 9.10 -20.79
C ASP A 127 20.29 8.81 -22.08
N ALA A 128 21.61 9.03 -22.06
CA ALA A 128 22.46 8.75 -23.22
C ALA A 128 22.84 7.27 -23.39
N LEU A 129 22.44 6.37 -22.48
CA LEU A 129 22.83 4.95 -22.53
C LEU A 129 21.70 4.07 -23.11
N PRO A 130 22.00 3.15 -24.04
CA PRO A 130 21.00 2.24 -24.60
C PRO A 130 20.44 1.30 -23.51
N GLY A 131 19.11 1.19 -23.45
CA GLY A 131 18.39 0.33 -22.50
C GLY A 131 16.87 0.40 -22.71
N PRO A 132 16.09 -0.51 -22.10
CA PRO A 132 14.64 -0.41 -22.14
C PRO A 132 14.17 0.92 -21.53
N PRO A 133 13.06 1.51 -22.02
CA PRO A 133 12.51 2.73 -21.46
C PRO A 133 12.24 2.56 -19.97
N TRP A 134 12.49 3.60 -19.18
CA TRP A 134 12.39 3.52 -17.73
C TRP A 134 10.98 3.12 -17.31
N SER A 135 10.87 2.08 -16.48
CA SER A 135 9.64 1.82 -15.75
C SER A 135 9.67 2.63 -14.46
N HIS A 136 8.99 3.77 -14.46
CA HIS A 136 8.71 4.48 -13.22
C HIS A 136 7.79 3.62 -12.36
N ALA A 137 8.17 3.44 -11.10
CA ALA A 137 7.34 2.81 -10.08
C ALA A 137 7.03 3.87 -9.03
N THR A 138 5.76 4.21 -8.88
CA THR A 138 5.29 5.01 -7.74
C THR A 138 5.01 4.04 -6.61
N VAL A 139 5.75 4.17 -5.51
CA VAL A 139 5.56 3.36 -4.31
C VAL A 139 5.03 4.28 -3.22
N TRP A 140 3.87 3.95 -2.69
CA TRP A 140 3.30 4.60 -1.54
C TRP A 140 3.34 3.65 -0.35
N VAL A 141 3.75 4.17 0.80
CA VAL A 141 3.88 3.41 2.04
C VAL A 141 3.11 4.12 3.12
N ARG A 142 2.17 3.43 3.76
CA ARG A 142 1.48 3.89 4.96
C ARG A 142 1.88 3.03 6.14
N VAL A 143 2.07 3.69 7.27
CA VAL A 143 2.49 3.06 8.52
C VAL A 143 1.26 2.83 9.41
N HIS A 144 1.09 1.61 9.88
CA HIS A 144 -0.03 1.21 10.74
C HIS A 144 0.44 0.68 12.09
N PRO A 145 -0.22 1.04 13.20
CA PRO A 145 0.03 0.43 14.49
C PRO A 145 -0.50 -1.01 14.52
N PRO A 146 0.19 -1.93 15.22
CA PRO A 146 -0.32 -3.28 15.45
C PRO A 146 -1.71 -3.31 16.11
N ALA A 147 -2.00 -2.36 16.99
CA ALA A 147 -3.30 -2.25 17.67
C ALA A 147 -4.47 -2.11 16.69
N LEU A 148 -4.26 -1.43 15.54
CA LEU A 148 -5.28 -1.30 14.49
C LEU A 148 -5.60 -2.67 13.87
N LEU A 149 -4.59 -3.44 13.52
CA LEU A 149 -4.79 -4.77 12.92
C LEU A 149 -5.39 -5.76 13.91
N GLN A 150 -4.97 -5.70 15.17
CA GLN A 150 -5.60 -6.48 16.24
C GLN A 150 -7.08 -6.11 16.41
N HIS A 151 -7.42 -4.82 16.30
CA HIS A 151 -8.81 -4.37 16.33
C HIS A 151 -9.61 -4.92 15.14
N ILE A 152 -9.05 -4.86 13.93
CA ILE A 152 -9.69 -5.41 12.72
C ILE A 152 -9.97 -6.91 12.90
N HIS A 153 -8.99 -7.65 13.39
CA HIS A 153 -9.14 -9.07 13.67
C HIS A 153 -10.20 -9.35 14.74
N LYS A 154 -10.15 -8.65 15.89
CA LYS A 154 -11.11 -8.84 17.00
C LYS A 154 -12.55 -8.46 16.63
N THR A 155 -12.72 -7.44 15.80
CA THR A 155 -14.05 -6.86 15.50
C THR A 155 -14.69 -7.50 14.28
N TYR A 156 -13.90 -7.78 13.25
CA TYR A 156 -14.38 -8.28 11.95
C TYR A 156 -13.98 -9.73 11.66
N GLY A 157 -13.14 -10.35 12.50
CA GLY A 157 -12.61 -11.69 12.25
C GLY A 157 -11.67 -11.77 11.06
N LEU A 158 -11.14 -10.62 10.60
CA LEU A 158 -10.30 -10.55 9.40
C LEU A 158 -8.82 -10.60 9.80
N VAL A 159 -8.13 -11.62 9.29
CA VAL A 159 -6.68 -11.79 9.46
C VAL A 159 -5.95 -11.02 8.36
N PRO A 160 -4.81 -10.35 8.64
CA PRO A 160 -4.02 -9.72 7.61
C PRO A 160 -3.51 -10.72 6.56
N PRO A 161 -3.24 -10.27 5.32
CA PRO A 161 -2.62 -11.10 4.31
C PRO A 161 -1.20 -11.47 4.72
N SER A 162 -0.78 -12.70 4.39
CA SER A 162 0.62 -13.10 4.55
C SER A 162 1.52 -12.29 3.62
N SER A 163 2.78 -12.10 4.03
CA SER A 163 3.75 -11.38 3.20
C SER A 163 4.08 -12.14 1.92
N ASN A 164 4.39 -11.40 0.85
CA ASN A 164 4.76 -12.01 -0.42
C ASN A 164 6.14 -12.70 -0.32
N GLU A 165 6.38 -13.64 -1.24
CA GLU A 165 7.64 -14.37 -1.31
C GLU A 165 8.86 -13.45 -1.53
N ALA A 166 8.68 -12.28 -2.16
CA ALA A 166 9.74 -11.28 -2.30
C ALA A 166 10.16 -10.69 -0.95
N THR A 167 9.18 -10.28 -0.13
CA THR A 167 9.40 -9.76 1.23
C THR A 167 9.96 -10.83 2.15
N ARG A 168 9.50 -12.07 1.99
CA ARG A 168 10.06 -13.22 2.69
C ARG A 168 11.54 -13.38 2.37
N ARG A 169 11.92 -13.45 1.09
CA ARG A 169 13.33 -13.51 0.69
C ARG A 169 14.15 -12.36 1.24
N ALA A 170 13.63 -11.13 1.17
CA ALA A 170 14.30 -9.95 1.73
C ALA A 170 14.53 -10.08 3.25
N SER A 171 13.55 -10.59 4.00
CA SER A 171 13.69 -10.79 5.45
C SER A 171 14.76 -11.83 5.83
N PHE A 172 14.90 -12.91 5.05
CA PHE A 172 15.93 -13.92 5.25
C PHE A 172 17.33 -13.41 4.89
N GLU A 173 17.43 -12.71 3.76
CA GLU A 173 18.66 -12.05 3.32
C GLU A 173 19.14 -11.04 4.38
N GLU A 174 18.22 -10.23 4.90
CA GLU A 174 18.53 -9.23 5.92
C GLU A 174 18.95 -9.86 7.26
N ALA A 175 18.41 -11.03 7.59
CA ALA A 175 18.81 -11.84 8.73
C ALA A 175 20.12 -12.63 8.51
N GLY A 176 20.66 -12.66 7.28
CA GLY A 176 21.83 -13.47 6.92
C GLY A 176 21.57 -14.97 7.01
N GLN A 177 20.31 -15.41 6.89
CA GLN A 177 19.91 -16.80 6.99
C GLN A 177 19.55 -17.38 5.61
N PRO A 178 19.83 -18.66 5.35
CA PRO A 178 19.40 -19.29 4.10
C PRO A 178 17.88 -19.34 4.04
N LEU A 179 17.31 -19.11 2.85
CA LEU A 179 15.89 -19.25 2.62
C LEU A 179 15.48 -20.70 2.91
N SER A 180 14.54 -20.90 3.84
CA SER A 180 13.99 -22.23 4.08
C SER A 180 13.11 -22.63 2.89
N THR A 181 13.51 -23.68 2.17
CA THR A 181 12.76 -24.27 1.04
C THR A 181 11.53 -25.07 1.47
N ASP A 182 11.36 -25.35 2.76
CA ASP A 182 10.36 -26.32 3.25
C ASP A 182 8.95 -25.72 3.44
N ALA A 183 8.80 -24.41 3.28
CA ALA A 183 7.52 -23.75 3.44
C ALA A 183 7.09 -23.15 2.11
N SER A 184 6.66 -24.02 1.19
CA SER A 184 5.72 -23.63 0.13
C SER A 184 4.37 -23.29 0.77
N ALA A 185 4.32 -22.18 1.51
CA ALA A 185 3.05 -21.58 1.87
C ALA A 185 2.43 -21.15 0.54
N SER A 186 1.51 -21.95 0.01
CA SER A 186 0.63 -21.43 -1.04
C SER A 186 -0.07 -20.23 -0.39
N PRO A 187 0.15 -18.99 -0.88
CA PRO A 187 -0.49 -17.84 -0.27
C PRO A 187 -1.99 -18.09 -0.36
N SER A 188 -2.64 -18.31 0.79
CA SER A 188 -4.09 -18.32 0.84
C SER A 188 -4.52 -16.97 0.26
N ALA A 189 -5.36 -16.99 -0.78
CA ALA A 189 -5.80 -15.76 -1.41
C ALA A 189 -6.28 -14.79 -0.32
N PRO A 190 -5.70 -13.58 -0.25
CA PRO A 190 -5.99 -12.68 0.85
C PRO A 190 -7.47 -12.32 0.85
N ASP A 191 -8.11 -12.32 2.02
CA ASP A 191 -9.50 -11.90 2.12
C ASP A 191 -9.59 -10.43 1.70
N MET A 192 -10.21 -10.16 0.55
CA MET A 192 -10.28 -8.82 -0.03
C MET A 192 -11.05 -7.83 0.85
N ARG A 193 -11.87 -8.35 1.77
CA ARG A 193 -12.55 -7.52 2.78
C ARG A 193 -11.56 -6.86 3.73
N PHE A 194 -10.41 -7.49 4.00
CA PHE A 194 -9.38 -6.94 4.87
C PHE A 194 -8.93 -5.55 4.42
N TRP A 195 -8.57 -5.39 3.15
CA TRP A 195 -8.13 -4.11 2.60
C TRP A 195 -9.23 -3.04 2.67
N THR A 196 -10.47 -3.43 2.37
CA THR A 196 -11.62 -2.53 2.46
C THR A 196 -11.85 -2.05 3.89
N VAL A 197 -11.77 -2.95 4.86
CA VAL A 197 -11.92 -2.61 6.28
C VAL A 197 -10.74 -1.77 6.78
N LEU A 198 -9.49 -2.13 6.43
CA LEU A 198 -8.30 -1.36 6.77
C LEU A 198 -8.39 0.08 6.26
N HIS A 199 -8.74 0.27 4.98
CA HIS A 199 -8.91 1.60 4.41
C HIS A 199 -10.07 2.37 5.05
N ASN A 200 -11.17 1.70 5.39
CA ASN A 200 -12.30 2.36 6.06
C ASN A 200 -11.93 2.78 7.50
N CYS A 201 -11.30 1.90 8.27
CA CYS A 201 -10.83 2.21 9.62
C CYS A 201 -9.82 3.37 9.58
N THR A 202 -8.88 3.34 8.64
CA THR A 202 -7.85 4.39 8.55
C THR A 202 -8.40 5.74 8.08
N ARG A 203 -9.36 5.76 7.15
CA ARG A 203 -9.99 7.01 6.67
C ARG A 203 -10.96 7.63 7.66
N ARG A 204 -11.77 6.80 8.32
CA ARG A 204 -12.79 7.25 9.27
C ARG A 204 -12.20 7.64 10.61
N GLY A 205 -10.95 7.25 10.81
CA GLY A 205 -10.31 7.43 12.07
C GLY A 205 -11.04 6.66 13.19
N PRO A 206 -10.61 6.91 14.42
CA PRO A 206 -10.92 6.16 15.62
C PRO A 206 -12.41 5.98 15.98
N LEU A 207 -13.32 6.80 15.47
CA LEU A 207 -14.73 6.79 15.90
C LEU A 207 -15.76 6.87 14.75
N GLY A 208 -15.34 6.91 13.48
CA GLY A 208 -16.29 7.24 12.41
C GLY A 208 -16.85 8.67 12.47
N LEU A 209 -16.35 9.47 13.42
CA LEU A 209 -16.60 10.89 13.57
C LEU A 209 -15.29 11.61 13.26
N LEU A 210 -15.35 12.54 12.30
CA LEU A 210 -14.34 13.57 12.05
C LEU A 210 -14.28 14.53 13.25
N ASP A 211 -13.95 14.03 14.43
CA ASP A 211 -13.73 14.91 15.58
C ASP A 211 -12.38 15.58 15.40
N ALA A 212 -12.41 16.88 15.11
CA ALA A 212 -11.30 17.84 15.05
C ALA A 212 -10.08 17.47 14.16
N PRO A 213 -9.47 18.45 13.43
CA PRO A 213 -8.30 18.26 12.55
C PRO A 213 -6.98 17.93 13.29
N SER A 214 -7.04 17.15 14.37
CA SER A 214 -5.89 16.69 15.16
C SER A 214 -6.20 15.51 16.09
N SER A 215 -7.40 14.89 16.01
CA SER A 215 -7.77 13.81 16.91
C SER A 215 -7.15 12.49 16.46
N THR A 216 -6.21 11.99 17.24
CA THR A 216 -5.64 10.65 17.05
C THR A 216 -6.59 9.54 17.55
N GLY A 217 -7.66 9.92 18.28
CA GLY A 217 -8.70 9.11 18.96
C GLY A 217 -8.26 7.78 19.59
N TRP A 218 -9.14 6.77 19.73
CA TRP A 218 -8.93 5.65 20.68
C TRP A 218 -7.68 4.78 20.41
N TRP A 219 -7.26 4.58 19.15
CA TRP A 219 -5.94 4.00 18.91
C TRP A 219 -4.83 5.04 18.88
N GLY A 220 -5.09 6.34 18.85
CA GLY A 220 -4.09 7.39 19.07
C GLY A 220 -3.66 7.53 20.52
N SER A 221 -4.54 7.21 21.46
CA SER A 221 -4.17 7.04 22.87
C SER A 221 -3.45 5.71 23.14
N MET A 222 -3.63 4.69 22.30
CA MET A 222 -2.92 3.40 22.38
C MET A 222 -1.67 3.34 21.48
N ALA A 223 -1.64 4.15 20.43
CA ALA A 223 -0.47 4.49 19.65
C ALA A 223 0.29 5.50 20.48
N GLN A 224 1.04 4.99 21.46
CA GLN A 224 2.31 5.64 21.78
C GLN A 224 2.97 6.05 20.46
N PRO A 225 3.53 7.26 20.39
CA PRO A 225 3.84 7.91 19.12
C PRO A 225 4.52 6.89 18.21
N LEU A 226 3.86 6.57 17.09
CA LEU A 226 4.42 5.81 15.96
C LEU A 226 5.50 6.67 15.32
N CYS A 227 6.49 7.01 16.12
CA CYS A 227 7.69 7.65 15.67
C CYS A 227 8.66 6.51 15.45
N LEU A 228 9.41 6.59 14.36
CA LEU A 228 10.59 5.76 14.16
C LEU A 228 11.62 5.93 15.32
N HIS A 229 11.34 6.78 16.32
CA HIS A 229 12.06 6.93 17.59
C HIS A 229 11.62 5.94 18.69
N SER A 230 10.63 5.06 18.46
CA SER A 230 10.29 3.97 19.41
C SER A 230 11.48 3.05 19.70
N ALA A 231 12.51 3.06 18.85
CA ALA A 231 13.80 2.41 19.09
C ALA A 231 14.44 2.77 20.44
N ASP A 232 14.16 3.97 20.97
CA ASP A 232 14.71 4.43 22.24
C ASP A 232 13.95 3.96 23.47
N LEU A 233 12.70 3.49 23.28
CA LEU A 233 11.85 2.97 24.35
C LEU A 233 11.92 1.44 24.48
N LEU A 234 12.58 0.75 23.54
CA LEU A 234 12.71 -0.71 23.59
C LEU A 234 13.79 -1.12 24.60
N ASP A 235 13.38 -1.88 25.62
CA ASP A 235 14.30 -2.58 26.51
C ASP A 235 15.07 -3.69 25.76
N ARG A 236 16.33 -3.96 26.16
CA ARG A 236 17.21 -4.97 25.52
C ARG A 236 16.60 -6.38 25.43
N GLU A 237 15.58 -6.68 26.22
CA GLU A 237 14.91 -7.99 26.21
C GLU A 237 13.81 -8.10 25.14
N GLU A 238 13.10 -7.00 24.82
CA GLU A 238 12.06 -6.98 23.77
C GLU A 238 12.66 -6.98 22.35
N ALA A 239 13.90 -6.50 22.19
CA ALA A 239 14.60 -6.42 20.91
C ALA A 239 15.14 -7.77 20.38
N ARG A 240 14.74 -8.90 20.99
CA ARG A 240 15.24 -10.26 20.65
C ARG A 240 14.58 -10.91 19.44
N CYS A 241 13.74 -10.20 18.67
CA CYS A 241 13.07 -10.82 17.51
C CYS A 241 14.06 -11.07 16.35
N SER A 242 14.85 -12.13 16.46
CA SER A 242 15.87 -12.56 15.48
C SER A 242 15.28 -13.34 14.32
N GLN A 243 14.05 -13.86 14.43
CA GLN A 243 13.45 -14.66 13.38
C GLN A 243 13.03 -13.79 12.18
N PRO A 244 13.31 -14.20 10.94
CA PRO A 244 12.93 -13.46 9.73
C PRO A 244 11.42 -13.50 9.45
N VAL A 245 10.76 -14.56 9.92
CA VAL A 245 9.30 -14.77 9.78
C VAL A 245 8.66 -14.64 11.16
N VAL A 246 7.53 -13.93 11.21
CA VAL A 246 6.73 -13.70 12.42
C VAL A 246 5.33 -14.23 12.17
N SER A 247 4.86 -15.12 13.04
CA SER A 247 3.48 -15.63 12.98
C SER A 247 2.49 -14.58 13.48
N TRP A 248 1.33 -14.45 12.83
CA TRP A 248 0.25 -13.61 13.29
C TRP A 248 -0.21 -13.97 14.72
N ALA A 249 -0.18 -15.26 15.08
CA ALA A 249 -0.57 -15.72 16.41
C ALA A 249 0.32 -15.15 17.52
N SER A 250 1.63 -14.99 17.28
CA SER A 250 2.54 -14.42 18.27
C SER A 250 2.35 -12.91 18.47
N LEU A 251 1.78 -12.22 17.48
CA LEU A 251 1.50 -10.78 17.52
C LEU A 251 0.21 -10.41 18.26
N GLN A 252 -0.61 -11.39 18.67
CA GLN A 252 -1.86 -11.10 19.39
C GLN A 252 -1.64 -10.71 20.87
N GLY A 253 -0.45 -10.96 21.42
CA GLY A 253 -0.07 -10.59 22.79
C GLY A 253 0.66 -9.25 22.87
N GLU A 254 1.93 -9.23 22.48
CA GLU A 254 2.87 -8.14 22.78
C GLU A 254 3.49 -7.57 21.49
N ALA A 255 2.72 -6.75 20.77
CA ALA A 255 3.14 -6.22 19.47
C ALA A 255 3.89 -4.88 19.53
N ARG A 256 4.38 -4.46 20.70
CA ARG A 256 4.89 -3.09 20.92
C ARG A 256 6.13 -2.71 20.10
N SER A 257 6.91 -3.70 19.67
CA SER A 257 8.14 -3.51 18.88
C SER A 257 7.93 -3.56 17.36
N TYR A 258 6.69 -3.75 16.92
CA TYR A 258 6.36 -3.95 15.52
C TYR A 258 5.60 -2.79 14.93
N VAL A 259 5.82 -2.59 13.63
CA VAL A 259 5.11 -1.62 12.81
C VAL A 259 4.72 -2.29 11.52
N PHE A 260 3.50 -2.05 11.06
CA PHE A 260 3.01 -2.58 9.80
C PHE A 260 3.14 -1.54 8.69
N LEU A 261 3.67 -1.95 7.55
CA LEU A 261 3.81 -1.16 6.34
C LEU A 261 2.79 -1.64 5.32
N GLU A 262 1.80 -0.82 5.03
CA GLU A 262 0.93 -0.95 3.88
C GLU A 262 1.63 -0.34 2.67
N ILE A 263 1.98 -1.18 1.69
CA ILE A 263 2.75 -0.80 0.51
C ILE A 263 1.87 -0.92 -0.71
N HIS A 264 1.74 0.16 -1.46
CA HIS A 264 1.08 0.17 -2.76
C HIS A 264 2.07 0.60 -3.84
N ALA A 265 2.39 -0.29 -4.76
CA ALA A 265 3.25 0.00 -5.90
C ALA A 265 2.41 0.09 -7.18
N SER A 266 2.54 1.18 -7.91
CA SER A 266 1.96 1.38 -9.24
C SER A 266 3.08 1.50 -10.27
N LEU A 267 3.11 0.58 -11.22
CA LEU A 267 4.05 0.61 -12.34
C LEU A 267 3.49 1.46 -13.48
N SER A 268 4.38 2.02 -14.31
CA SER A 268 4.01 2.70 -15.55
C SER A 268 3.16 1.85 -16.50
N SER A 269 3.29 0.51 -16.42
CA SER A 269 2.43 -0.45 -17.14
C SER A 269 0.96 -0.48 -16.68
N GLY A 270 0.59 0.30 -15.65
CA GLY A 270 -0.72 0.27 -15.01
C GLY A 270 -0.90 -0.87 -14.00
N LYS A 271 0.05 -1.82 -13.92
CA LYS A 271 0.03 -2.87 -12.90
C LYS A 271 0.15 -2.27 -11.51
N LYS A 272 -0.78 -2.64 -10.63
CA LYS A 272 -0.80 -2.26 -9.22
C LYS A 272 -0.54 -3.48 -8.35
N LEU A 273 0.27 -3.30 -7.32
CA LEU A 273 0.55 -4.28 -6.27
C LEU A 273 0.21 -3.64 -4.93
N SER A 274 -0.49 -4.37 -4.06
CA SER A 274 -0.71 -3.99 -2.67
C SER A 274 -0.17 -5.10 -1.78
N GLU A 275 0.59 -4.72 -0.76
CA GLU A 275 1.23 -5.65 0.15
C GLU A 275 1.23 -5.10 1.58
N LEU A 276 1.09 -6.00 2.55
CA LEU A 276 1.28 -5.67 3.96
C LEU A 276 2.57 -6.34 4.44
N THR A 277 3.50 -5.53 4.93
CA THR A 277 4.80 -5.97 5.42
C THR A 277 4.96 -5.58 6.89
N LEU A 278 5.78 -6.34 7.62
CA LEU A 278 6.08 -6.07 9.02
C LEU A 278 7.50 -5.50 9.13
N CYS A 279 7.69 -4.53 10.01
CA CYS A 279 9.00 -4.05 10.42
C CYS A 279 9.16 -4.12 11.93
N ALA A 280 10.37 -4.41 12.37
CA ALA A 280 10.73 -4.44 13.80
C ALA A 280 12.14 -3.91 14.00
N PHE A 281 12.41 -3.33 15.17
CA PHE A 281 13.76 -3.00 15.57
C PHE A 281 14.49 -4.25 16.06
N ASP A 282 15.70 -4.46 15.56
CA ASP A 282 16.63 -5.48 16.07
C ASP A 282 17.32 -4.99 17.36
N ALA A 283 18.04 -5.88 18.06
CA ALA A 283 18.86 -5.58 19.24
C ALA A 283 19.87 -4.45 19.01
N SER A 284 20.25 -4.22 17.75
CA SER A 284 21.12 -3.13 17.32
C SER A 284 20.38 -1.79 17.09
N LYS A 285 19.11 -1.68 17.48
CA LYS A 285 18.20 -0.54 17.17
C LYS A 285 18.08 -0.22 15.69
N ARG A 286 18.33 -1.20 14.81
CA ARG A 286 18.15 -1.05 13.36
C ARG A 286 16.77 -1.55 12.98
N LEU A 287 16.04 -0.75 12.20
CA LEU A 287 14.77 -1.20 11.63
C LEU A 287 15.05 -2.28 10.58
N ARG A 288 14.38 -3.42 10.72
CA ARG A 288 14.52 -4.60 9.85
C ARG A 288 13.15 -4.97 9.29
N ILE A 289 13.13 -5.43 8.05
CA ILE A 289 11.94 -6.00 7.41
C ILE A 289 11.75 -7.44 7.92
N LYS A 290 10.50 -7.79 8.23
CA LYS A 290 10.07 -9.10 8.69
C LYS A 290 8.93 -9.60 7.80
N SER A 291 8.92 -10.90 7.55
CA SER A 291 7.83 -11.57 6.84
C SER A 291 6.72 -11.93 7.82
N LEU A 292 5.47 -11.61 7.48
CA LEU A 292 4.30 -12.00 8.24
C LEU A 292 3.75 -13.33 7.71
N ASP A 293 3.63 -14.31 8.60
CA ASP A 293 2.96 -15.56 8.32
C ASP A 293 1.61 -15.59 9.03
N THR A 294 0.54 -15.70 8.25
CA THR A 294 -0.84 -15.78 8.74
C THR A 294 -1.46 -17.14 8.49
N THR A 295 -0.69 -18.09 7.94
CA THR A 295 -1.12 -19.47 7.87
C THR A 295 -1.17 -20.00 9.29
N GLU A 296 -2.37 -20.24 9.79
CA GLU A 296 -2.53 -21.00 11.02
C GLU A 296 -1.94 -22.39 10.73
N GLU A 297 -0.93 -22.81 11.50
CA GLU A 297 -0.80 -24.23 11.75
C GLU A 297 -2.14 -24.64 12.34
N VAL A 298 -2.96 -25.34 11.56
CA VAL A 298 -4.14 -26.03 12.06
C VAL A 298 -3.61 -27.11 13.00
N ILE A 299 -3.28 -26.71 14.23
CA ILE A 299 -3.34 -27.62 15.36
C ILE A 299 -4.82 -27.95 15.41
N ALA A 300 -5.17 -29.14 14.91
CA ALA A 300 -6.52 -29.66 14.96
C ALA A 300 -6.99 -29.61 16.42
N LEU A 301 -7.70 -28.54 16.77
CA LEU A 301 -8.45 -28.48 18.00
C LEU A 301 -9.48 -29.61 17.90
N PRO A 302 -9.66 -30.43 18.94
CA PRO A 302 -10.67 -31.47 18.90
C PRO A 302 -12.04 -30.82 18.63
N ASP A 303 -12.73 -31.28 17.59
CA ASP A 303 -14.02 -30.81 17.04
C ASP A 303 -15.21 -30.70 18.03
N SER A 304 -14.98 -30.77 19.34
CA SER A 304 -15.98 -31.01 20.36
C SER A 304 -16.57 -29.76 21.03
N GLN A 305 -15.93 -28.58 20.93
CA GLN A 305 -16.39 -27.39 21.68
C GLN A 305 -17.30 -26.43 20.88
N HIS A 306 -17.05 -26.20 19.58
CA HIS A 306 -17.90 -25.29 18.77
C HIS A 306 -19.24 -25.93 18.37
N SER A 307 -19.24 -27.23 18.09
CA SER A 307 -20.45 -28.02 17.81
C SER A 307 -21.40 -28.06 19.02
N SER A 308 -20.85 -28.03 20.24
CA SER A 308 -21.61 -27.94 21.50
C SER A 308 -22.34 -26.59 21.68
N MET A 309 -21.70 -25.45 21.36
CA MET A 309 -22.35 -24.14 21.52
C MET A 309 -23.46 -23.87 20.50
N VAL A 310 -23.32 -24.39 19.27
CA VAL A 310 -24.37 -24.24 18.23
C VAL A 310 -25.59 -25.11 18.53
N GLN A 311 -25.43 -26.25 19.22
CA GLN A 311 -26.54 -27.11 19.67
C GLN A 311 -27.31 -26.54 20.87
N GLN A 312 -26.76 -25.57 21.59
CA GLN A 312 -27.40 -24.92 22.74
C GLN A 312 -28.24 -23.69 22.34
N LEU A 313 -28.27 -23.31 21.07
CA LEU A 313 -29.13 -22.24 20.58
C LEU A 313 -30.58 -22.75 20.50
N PRO A 314 -31.57 -21.96 20.96
CA PRO A 314 -32.99 -22.37 20.96
C PRO A 314 -33.60 -22.48 19.55
N PHE A 315 -32.85 -22.14 18.51
CA PHE A 315 -33.21 -22.31 17.11
C PHE A 315 -32.06 -22.99 16.37
N ASN A 316 -32.38 -24.03 15.59
CA ASN A 316 -31.40 -24.76 14.80
C ASN A 316 -30.90 -23.89 13.64
N LEU A 317 -29.62 -23.54 13.64
CA LEU A 317 -28.94 -22.87 12.52
C LEU A 317 -28.49 -23.84 11.41
N GLN A 318 -28.60 -25.15 11.65
CA GLN A 318 -28.26 -26.17 10.67
C GLN A 318 -29.52 -26.66 9.94
N GLU A 319 -29.45 -26.73 8.62
CA GLU A 319 -30.47 -27.38 7.81
C GLU A 319 -30.58 -28.86 8.20
N THR A 320 -31.78 -29.33 8.51
CA THR A 320 -32.04 -30.76 8.63
C THR A 320 -31.84 -31.46 7.29
N ALA A 321 -31.53 -32.77 7.31
CA ALA A 321 -31.38 -33.57 6.10
C ALA A 321 -32.60 -33.44 5.16
N GLN A 322 -33.80 -33.36 5.74
CA GLN A 322 -35.06 -33.20 5.00
C GLN A 322 -35.23 -31.81 4.37
N GLN A 323 -34.68 -30.76 4.98
CA GLN A 323 -34.68 -29.40 4.41
C GLN A 323 -33.67 -29.27 3.27
N ARG A 324 -32.50 -29.90 3.42
CA ARG A 324 -31.48 -29.95 2.37
C ARG A 324 -31.99 -30.69 1.12
N GLU A 325 -32.64 -31.84 1.32
CA GLU A 325 -33.27 -32.60 0.24
C GLU A 325 -34.38 -31.80 -0.47
N ARG A 326 -35.20 -31.04 0.26
CA ARG A 326 -36.19 -30.17 -0.36
C ARG A 326 -35.56 -29.04 -1.18
N ARG A 327 -34.51 -28.39 -0.67
CA ARG A 327 -33.82 -27.32 -1.39
C ARG A 327 -33.23 -27.82 -2.71
N ASP A 328 -32.65 -29.01 -2.70
CA ASP A 328 -32.06 -29.63 -3.89
C ASP A 328 -33.12 -30.06 -4.92
N GLN A 329 -34.38 -30.23 -4.50
CA GLN A 329 -35.53 -30.53 -5.37
C GLN A 329 -36.29 -29.29 -5.84
N VAL A 330 -35.96 -28.08 -5.37
CA VAL A 330 -36.62 -26.85 -5.84
C VAL A 330 -36.10 -26.55 -7.26
N PRO A 331 -36.98 -26.61 -8.28
CA PRO A 331 -36.57 -26.30 -9.65
C PRO A 331 -36.16 -24.84 -9.75
N LEU A 332 -34.94 -24.58 -10.22
CA LEU A 332 -34.47 -23.22 -10.45
C LEU A 332 -35.24 -22.62 -11.66
N PRO A 333 -35.82 -21.41 -11.54
CA PRO A 333 -36.72 -20.82 -12.55
C PRO A 333 -36.17 -20.76 -13.99
N TYR A 334 -34.85 -20.79 -14.17
CA TYR A 334 -34.17 -20.59 -15.46
C TYR A 334 -33.59 -21.87 -16.08
N ALA A 335 -33.70 -23.03 -15.42
CA ALA A 335 -33.18 -24.28 -15.98
C ALA A 335 -34.01 -24.79 -17.20
N TYR A 336 -35.25 -24.32 -17.36
CA TYR A 336 -36.15 -24.76 -18.42
C TYR A 336 -35.80 -24.24 -19.82
N GLN A 337 -35.05 -23.13 -19.94
CA GLN A 337 -34.74 -22.56 -21.25
C GLN A 337 -33.61 -23.29 -21.99
N LEU A 338 -32.71 -24.00 -21.28
CA LEU A 338 -31.63 -24.76 -21.93
C LEU A 338 -32.09 -26.06 -22.60
N GLN A 339 -33.16 -26.69 -22.12
CA GLN A 339 -33.54 -28.02 -22.61
C GLN A 339 -34.33 -27.98 -23.93
N ASN A 340 -34.89 -26.83 -24.31
CA ASN A 340 -35.71 -26.69 -25.52
C ASN A 340 -34.92 -26.20 -26.75
N GLN A 341 -33.61 -25.93 -26.63
CA GLN A 341 -32.81 -25.30 -27.70
C GLN A 341 -31.88 -26.24 -28.47
N SER A 342 -32.07 -27.56 -28.40
CA SER A 342 -31.24 -28.54 -29.12
C SER A 342 -31.60 -28.69 -30.62
N THR A 343 -32.13 -27.67 -31.31
CA THR A 343 -32.63 -27.82 -32.70
C THR A 343 -32.15 -26.77 -33.72
N PHE A 344 -31.09 -25.98 -33.45
CA PHE A 344 -30.49 -25.15 -34.51
C PHE A 344 -28.96 -25.14 -34.44
N PRO A 345 -28.26 -25.53 -35.52
CA PRO A 345 -26.83 -25.32 -35.65
C PRO A 345 -26.59 -24.01 -36.40
N THR A 346 -25.89 -23.04 -35.82
CA THR A 346 -24.80 -22.29 -36.48
C THR A 346 -24.24 -21.16 -35.61
N ALA A 347 -22.91 -21.08 -35.65
CA ALA A 347 -22.06 -19.89 -35.56
C ALA A 347 -21.76 -19.22 -34.21
N SER A 348 -20.51 -19.48 -33.82
CA SER A 348 -19.50 -18.55 -33.28
C SER A 348 -19.40 -18.42 -31.76
N ALA A 349 -18.34 -19.06 -31.27
CA ALA A 349 -17.76 -18.86 -29.96
C ALA A 349 -17.27 -17.42 -29.77
N TRP A 350 -17.91 -16.68 -28.87
CA TRP A 350 -17.41 -15.40 -28.36
C TRP A 350 -17.53 -15.36 -26.83
N ARG A 351 -16.37 -15.59 -26.19
CA ARG A 351 -15.81 -14.98 -24.97
C ARG A 351 -16.65 -14.96 -23.67
N GLY A 352 -16.19 -15.72 -22.66
CA GLY A 352 -16.49 -15.47 -21.24
C GLY A 352 -16.55 -16.74 -20.38
N SER A 353 -15.40 -17.21 -19.89
CA SER A 353 -15.31 -18.37 -19.00
C SER A 353 -15.64 -17.99 -17.54
N THR A 354 -16.89 -18.17 -17.15
CA THR A 354 -17.31 -18.54 -15.78
C THR A 354 -18.62 -19.32 -15.90
N GLY A 355 -18.58 -20.62 -15.58
CA GLY A 355 -19.73 -21.54 -15.44
C GLY A 355 -21.01 -21.22 -16.25
N GLN A 356 -21.07 -21.69 -17.50
CA GLN A 356 -22.30 -22.05 -18.25
C GLN A 356 -23.55 -21.16 -18.02
N THR A 357 -23.39 -19.84 -17.93
CA THR A 357 -24.50 -18.89 -17.85
C THR A 357 -24.17 -17.69 -18.74
N SER A 358 -24.63 -17.76 -19.99
CA SER A 358 -24.67 -16.60 -20.87
C SER A 358 -25.91 -15.80 -20.52
N ILE A 359 -25.73 -14.61 -19.94
CA ILE A 359 -26.80 -13.65 -19.73
C ILE A 359 -27.12 -13.04 -21.10
N PHE A 360 -28.30 -13.36 -21.64
CA PHE A 360 -28.81 -12.74 -22.86
C PHE A 360 -29.51 -11.44 -22.48
N PHE A 361 -28.95 -10.31 -22.90
CA PHE A 361 -29.65 -9.04 -22.92
C PHE A 361 -30.50 -9.01 -24.19
N GLU A 362 -31.83 -8.96 -24.05
CA GLU A 362 -32.70 -8.55 -25.15
C GLU A 362 -32.66 -7.02 -25.19
N PRO A 363 -32.18 -6.39 -26.29
CA PRO A 363 -32.30 -4.96 -26.43
C PRO A 363 -33.78 -4.60 -26.39
N GLU A 364 -34.17 -3.75 -25.44
CA GLU A 364 -35.53 -3.25 -25.40
C GLU A 364 -35.76 -2.42 -26.66
N ARG A 365 -36.90 -2.62 -27.32
CA ARG A 365 -37.24 -1.97 -28.60
C ARG A 365 -37.46 -0.45 -28.49
N GLU A 366 -37.27 0.08 -27.30
CA GLU A 366 -37.40 1.49 -26.89
C GLU A 366 -36.03 2.09 -26.50
N ASP A 367 -34.96 1.29 -26.54
CA ASP A 367 -33.57 1.76 -26.41
C ASP A 367 -33.08 2.15 -27.82
N ASP A 368 -33.75 3.17 -28.37
CA ASP A 368 -33.28 3.84 -29.59
C ASP A 368 -32.00 4.59 -29.19
N GLU A 369 -30.87 4.27 -29.83
CA GLU A 369 -29.63 5.04 -29.65
C GLU A 369 -29.93 6.50 -29.99
N ASP A 370 -29.96 7.38 -28.98
CA ASP A 370 -30.15 8.81 -29.17
C ASP A 370 -29.05 9.31 -30.13
N GLU A 371 -29.41 9.69 -31.37
CA GLU A 371 -28.48 10.24 -32.38
C GLU A 371 -27.95 11.65 -32.00
N GLU A 372 -28.27 12.15 -30.80
CA GLU A 372 -27.87 13.45 -30.31
C GLU A 372 -26.42 13.37 -29.80
N ASP A 373 -25.48 13.67 -30.71
CA ASP A 373 -24.05 13.71 -30.41
C ASP A 373 -23.79 14.74 -29.30
N PRO A 374 -23.31 14.35 -28.11
CA PRO A 374 -23.10 15.26 -26.99
C PRO A 374 -22.05 16.35 -27.25
N ASP A 375 -21.39 16.30 -28.42
CA ASP A 375 -20.42 17.27 -28.89
C ASP A 375 -21.06 18.50 -29.58
N ASP A 376 -22.35 18.46 -29.98
CA ASP A 376 -23.04 19.55 -30.72
C ASP A 376 -23.37 20.79 -29.85
N ASP A 377 -23.36 20.65 -28.52
CA ASP A 377 -23.63 21.75 -27.58
C ASP A 377 -22.38 22.53 -27.13
N LEU A 378 -21.19 22.16 -27.62
CA LEU A 378 -19.91 22.66 -27.10
C LEU A 378 -19.39 23.94 -27.77
N ASP A 379 -20.16 24.57 -28.66
CA ASP A 379 -19.82 25.87 -29.26
C ASP A 379 -20.53 27.04 -28.53
N LEU A 380 -20.05 27.41 -27.33
CA LEU A 380 -20.40 28.68 -26.64
C LEU A 380 -19.19 29.41 -26.06
#